data_AF-A0A960SV72-F1
#
_entry.id   AF-A0A960SV72-F1
#
_cell.length_a   1.000
_cell.length_b   1.000
_cell.length_c   1.000
_cell.angle_alpha   90.00
_cell.angle_beta   90.00
_cell.angle_gamma   90.00
#
_symmetry.space_group_name_H-M   'P 1'
#
loop_
_entity.id
_entity.type
_entity.pdbx_description
1 polymer ?
#
loop_
_entity_poly.entity_id
_entity_poly.type
_entity_poly.pdbx_seq_one_letter_code
_entity_poly.pdbx_strand_id
1 'polypeptide(L)'
;MNESEILKLTQDYELTGQIPDALIPYFNQRGRWLGDRSGWRRGTFVTALTRMRNAMLPVPRRTARCRAGLRLLTSFASKQRDSATILYCEVAGSITIASNVKILAPNLRAVGRHLRSRTTQMVNLPQLRKVGGDFHLRASREIRAPRLQRIDGNMGITGFDFPALQEVGCRLSIRWGCRIKAPQLRSVGGTLHACAVSSFDIPQLKVVGGDFIAASLTLVIAAPLLERIGGSLQAHWTEVILAPRLRSVGGSIHTAHADRFYNGRITVGGGWHPHPMAKRLWEINETAKMALYDPGIEL
;
A
#
# COMPACT_ATOMS: atom_id res chain seq x y z
N MET A 1 6.59 8.67 -14.62
CA MET A 1 7.66 9.57 -15.09
C MET A 1 8.93 9.24 -14.35
N ASN A 2 9.96 8.82 -15.08
CA ASN A 2 11.28 8.51 -14.53
C ASN A 2 12.17 9.77 -14.43
N GLU A 3 13.39 9.61 -13.90
CA GLU A 3 14.34 10.73 -13.71
C GLU A 3 14.83 11.36 -15.02
N SER A 4 15.03 10.55 -16.07
CA SER A 4 15.50 11.07 -17.36
C SER A 4 14.40 11.89 -18.04
N GLU A 5 13.17 11.40 -18.02
CA GLU A 5 12.00 12.09 -18.58
C GLU A 5 11.74 13.44 -17.92
N ILE A 6 11.80 13.54 -16.58
CA ILE A 6 11.57 14.83 -15.91
C ILE A 6 12.66 15.84 -16.26
N LEU A 7 13.92 15.40 -16.35
CA LEU A 7 15.02 16.29 -16.74
C LEU A 7 14.87 16.76 -18.19
N LYS A 8 14.45 15.87 -19.09
CA LYS A 8 14.15 16.24 -20.48
C LYS A 8 13.02 17.27 -20.56
N LEU A 9 11.87 17.00 -19.93
CA LEU A 9 10.71 17.91 -19.98
C LEU A 9 10.98 19.27 -19.33
N THR A 10 11.78 19.32 -18.28
CA THR A 10 12.17 20.59 -17.65
C THR A 10 13.19 21.36 -18.47
N GLN A 11 14.04 20.67 -19.24
CA GLN A 11 14.92 21.29 -20.24
C GLN A 11 14.11 21.83 -21.42
N ASP A 12 13.10 21.08 -21.89
CA ASP A 12 12.20 21.55 -22.95
C ASP A 12 11.49 22.85 -22.54
N TYR A 13 11.04 22.96 -21.28
CA TYR A 13 10.51 24.21 -20.73
C TYR A 13 11.56 25.34 -20.71
N GLU A 14 12.80 25.05 -20.31
CA GLU A 14 13.90 26.03 -20.27
C GLU A 14 14.20 26.60 -21.66
N LEU A 15 14.11 25.77 -22.70
CA LEU A 15 14.33 26.17 -24.09
C LEU A 15 13.15 26.90 -24.73
N THR A 16 11.91 26.51 -24.40
CA THR A 16 10.71 26.97 -25.12
C THR A 16 9.85 27.97 -24.34
N GLY A 17 10.03 28.05 -23.02
CA GLY A 17 9.12 28.74 -22.10
C GLY A 17 7.75 28.08 -21.95
N GLN A 18 7.46 27.02 -22.70
CA GLN A 18 6.18 26.32 -22.67
C GLN A 18 6.22 25.16 -21.69
N ILE A 19 5.27 25.12 -20.76
CA ILE A 19 5.15 24.03 -19.78
C ILE A 19 4.53 22.81 -20.47
N PRO A 20 5.23 21.66 -20.58
CA PRO A 20 4.65 20.45 -21.14
C PRO A 20 3.47 19.91 -20.32
N ASP A 21 2.47 19.30 -20.95
CA ASP A 21 1.27 18.77 -20.27
C ASP A 21 1.61 17.76 -19.17
N ALA A 22 2.63 16.93 -19.42
CA ALA A 22 3.12 15.94 -18.46
C ALA A 22 3.64 16.56 -17.15
N LEU A 23 3.97 17.86 -17.14
CA LEU A 23 4.42 18.60 -15.96
C LEU A 23 3.25 19.22 -15.17
N ILE A 24 2.06 19.39 -15.76
CA ILE A 24 0.89 20.01 -15.09
C ILE A 24 0.60 19.39 -13.71
N PRO A 25 0.61 18.05 -13.53
CA PRO A 25 0.27 17.43 -12.25
C PRO A 25 1.21 17.80 -11.10
N TYR A 26 2.38 18.37 -11.37
CA TYR A 26 3.38 18.74 -10.35
C TYR A 26 3.28 20.20 -9.91
N PHE A 27 2.42 21.00 -10.54
CA PHE A 27 2.08 22.34 -10.05
C PHE A 27 1.02 22.26 -8.96
N ASN A 28 0.86 23.31 -8.16
CA ASN A 28 -0.26 23.45 -7.25
C ASN A 28 -1.36 24.35 -7.83
N GLN A 29 -2.42 24.56 -7.06
CA GLN A 29 -3.58 25.36 -7.44
C GLN A 29 -3.26 26.85 -7.67
N ARG A 30 -2.13 27.32 -7.12
CA ARG A 30 -1.60 28.68 -7.33
C ARG A 30 -0.65 28.76 -8.54
N GLY A 31 -0.48 27.67 -9.27
CA GLY A 31 0.43 27.59 -10.42
C GLY A 31 1.90 27.53 -10.04
N ARG A 32 2.23 27.24 -8.77
CA ARG A 32 3.60 27.06 -8.31
C ARG A 32 4.03 25.61 -8.48
N TRP A 33 5.18 25.39 -9.09
CA TRP A 33 5.81 24.07 -9.15
C TRP A 33 6.07 23.53 -7.75
N LEU A 34 5.55 22.35 -7.45
CA LEU A 34 5.86 21.62 -6.22
C LEU A 34 6.93 20.57 -6.46
N GLY A 35 6.99 20.00 -7.67
CA GLY A 35 7.79 18.82 -7.97
C GLY A 35 7.40 17.65 -7.07
N ASP A 36 7.65 16.42 -7.52
CA ASP A 36 7.52 15.31 -6.59
C ASP A 36 8.82 15.15 -5.82
N ARG A 37 8.75 15.25 -4.49
CA ARG A 37 9.94 15.05 -3.64
C ARG A 37 10.21 13.57 -3.39
N SER A 38 9.25 12.71 -3.67
CA SER A 38 9.40 11.27 -3.49
C SER A 38 9.60 10.61 -4.84
N GLY A 39 10.55 9.69 -4.91
CA GLY A 39 10.79 8.89 -6.10
C GLY A 39 11.88 9.43 -7.02
N TRP A 40 12.48 10.58 -6.71
CA TRP A 40 13.64 11.12 -7.44
C TRP A 40 14.82 11.33 -6.50
N ARG A 41 16.03 11.10 -7.04
CA ARG A 41 17.28 11.52 -6.43
C ARG A 41 17.25 13.01 -6.15
N ARG A 42 17.91 13.41 -5.05
CA ARG A 42 17.99 14.80 -4.61
C ARG A 42 18.52 15.72 -5.72
N GLY A 43 19.53 15.27 -6.46
CA GLY A 43 20.09 16.01 -7.61
C GLY A 43 19.03 16.29 -8.68
N THR A 44 18.35 15.24 -9.15
CA THR A 44 17.26 15.34 -10.15
C THR A 44 16.18 16.33 -9.73
N PHE A 45 15.70 16.21 -8.49
CA PHE A 45 14.69 17.12 -7.96
C PHE A 45 15.20 18.57 -7.89
N VAL A 46 16.44 18.79 -7.43
CA VAL A 46 17.04 20.13 -7.36
C VAL A 46 17.18 20.74 -8.74
N THR A 47 17.70 20.00 -9.73
CA THR A 47 17.83 20.47 -11.11
C THR A 47 16.49 20.84 -11.71
N ALA A 48 15.48 19.98 -11.59
CA ALA A 48 14.12 20.27 -12.06
C ALA A 48 13.54 21.53 -11.38
N LEU A 49 13.76 21.69 -10.08
CA LEU A 49 13.25 22.84 -9.34
C LEU A 49 13.95 24.15 -9.72
N THR A 50 15.24 24.09 -10.05
CA THR A 50 16.01 25.22 -10.58
C THR A 50 15.47 25.66 -11.94
N ARG A 51 15.30 24.71 -12.88
CA ARG A 51 14.76 25.00 -14.22
C ARG A 51 13.35 25.60 -14.15
N MET A 52 12.52 25.12 -13.23
CA MET A 52 11.13 25.55 -13.08
C MET A 52 10.93 26.74 -12.11
N ARG A 53 12.00 27.39 -11.63
CA ARG A 53 11.97 28.32 -10.47
C ARG A 53 10.96 29.48 -10.60
N ASN A 54 10.68 29.91 -11.83
CA ASN A 54 9.75 31.00 -12.13
C ASN A 54 8.57 30.55 -13.03
N ALA A 55 8.42 29.25 -13.25
CA ALA A 55 7.35 28.74 -14.09
C ALA A 55 5.99 29.02 -13.44
N MET A 56 5.08 29.62 -14.21
CA MET A 56 3.71 29.89 -13.80
C MET A 56 2.73 29.14 -14.69
N LEU A 57 1.97 28.22 -14.10
CA LEU A 57 0.96 27.48 -14.85
C LEU A 57 -0.27 28.37 -15.14
N PRO A 58 -0.70 28.52 -16.41
CA PRO A 58 -1.91 29.25 -16.77
C PRO A 58 -3.15 28.71 -16.06
N VAL A 59 -4.06 29.60 -15.65
CA VAL A 59 -5.31 29.22 -14.95
C VAL A 59 -6.14 28.18 -15.71
N PRO A 60 -6.34 28.27 -17.04
CA PRO A 60 -7.15 27.30 -17.78
C PRO A 60 -6.60 25.86 -17.73
N ARG A 61 -5.30 25.69 -17.45
CA ARG A 61 -4.64 24.37 -17.38
C ARG A 61 -4.70 23.76 -15.98
N ARG A 62 -5.41 24.38 -15.03
CA ARG A 62 -5.48 23.90 -13.64
C ARG A 62 -6.63 22.95 -13.37
N THR A 63 -7.77 23.17 -14.01
CA THR A 63 -9.00 22.42 -13.75
C THR A 63 -9.69 22.02 -15.04
N ALA A 64 -10.47 20.94 -14.96
CA ALA A 64 -11.33 20.48 -16.04
C ALA A 64 -12.67 20.03 -15.44
N ARG A 65 -13.76 20.11 -16.21
CA ARG A 65 -15.05 19.55 -15.78
C ARG A 65 -15.10 18.05 -16.09
N CYS A 66 -15.67 17.28 -15.16
CA CYS A 66 -15.90 15.84 -15.25
C CYS A 66 -17.40 15.57 -14.98
N ARG A 67 -17.95 14.42 -15.41
CA ARG A 67 -19.37 14.07 -15.12
C ARG A 67 -19.69 14.07 -13.61
N ALA A 68 -18.70 13.82 -12.76
CA ALA A 68 -18.84 13.77 -11.31
C ALA A 68 -18.48 15.08 -10.57
N GLY A 69 -18.21 16.18 -11.29
CA GLY A 69 -17.83 17.47 -10.71
C GLY A 69 -16.58 18.09 -11.33
N LEU A 70 -15.81 18.81 -10.53
CA LEU A 70 -14.59 19.46 -10.98
C LEU A 70 -13.37 18.56 -10.79
N ARG A 71 -12.57 18.37 -11.83
CA ARG A 71 -11.27 17.70 -11.76
C ARG A 71 -10.16 18.73 -11.62
N LEU A 72 -9.24 18.50 -10.69
CA LEU A 72 -7.99 19.23 -10.58
C LEU A 72 -6.94 18.53 -11.44
N LEU A 73 -6.40 19.22 -12.45
CA LEU A 73 -5.35 18.70 -13.32
C LEU A 73 -3.97 18.77 -12.67
N THR A 74 -3.83 19.58 -11.61
CA THR A 74 -2.59 19.79 -10.86
C THR A 74 -2.55 18.98 -9.58
N SER A 75 -1.50 19.17 -8.77
CA SER A 75 -1.47 18.76 -7.36
C SER A 75 -2.32 19.68 -6.48
N PHE A 76 -2.82 19.10 -5.38
CA PHE A 76 -3.46 19.83 -4.29
C PHE A 76 -2.50 19.94 -3.11
N ALA A 77 -2.19 21.16 -2.68
CA ALA A 77 -1.52 21.42 -1.40
C ALA A 77 -2.41 22.26 -0.48
N SER A 78 -2.52 21.87 0.78
CA SER A 78 -3.13 22.71 1.83
C SER A 78 -2.18 22.86 3.01
N LYS A 79 -2.05 24.10 3.48
CA LYS A 79 -1.35 24.49 4.70
C LYS A 79 -2.30 24.92 5.83
N GLN A 80 -3.61 24.74 5.64
CA GLN A 80 -4.60 25.04 6.68
C GLN A 80 -4.30 24.20 7.93
N ARG A 81 -4.60 24.75 9.11
CA ARG A 81 -4.28 24.12 10.39
C ARG A 81 -5.44 23.29 10.96
N ASP A 82 -6.68 23.62 10.60
CA ASP A 82 -7.86 23.02 11.26
C ASP A 82 -8.55 21.97 10.39
N SER A 83 -8.90 22.33 9.15
CA SER A 83 -9.51 21.42 8.19
C SER A 83 -9.04 21.70 6.76
N ALA A 84 -9.06 20.67 5.92
CA ALA A 84 -8.80 20.74 4.49
C ALA A 84 -9.95 20.04 3.75
N THR A 85 -10.82 20.84 3.14
CA THR A 85 -11.93 20.35 2.33
C THR A 85 -11.51 20.29 0.85
N ILE A 86 -11.63 19.11 0.25
CA ILE A 86 -11.28 18.86 -1.15
C ILE A 86 -12.57 18.66 -1.93
N LEU A 87 -12.91 19.65 -2.76
CA LEU A 87 -14.17 19.70 -3.50
C LEU A 87 -14.11 19.03 -4.88
N TYR A 88 -12.94 18.51 -5.26
CA TYR A 88 -12.71 17.92 -6.58
C TYR A 88 -13.19 16.47 -6.67
N CYS A 89 -13.74 16.08 -7.82
CA CYS A 89 -14.07 14.70 -8.16
C CYS A 89 -12.79 13.85 -8.28
N GLU A 90 -11.73 14.46 -8.81
CA GLU A 90 -10.44 13.82 -9.07
C GLU A 90 -9.31 14.83 -8.94
N VAL A 91 -8.14 14.37 -8.49
CA VAL A 91 -6.90 15.13 -8.50
C VAL A 91 -5.87 14.37 -9.34
N ALA A 92 -5.45 14.92 -10.47
CA ALA A 92 -4.48 14.26 -11.35
C ALA A 92 -3.07 14.22 -10.74
N GLY A 93 -2.71 15.24 -9.96
CA GLY A 93 -1.45 15.30 -9.22
C GLY A 93 -1.47 14.58 -7.87
N SER A 94 -0.61 15.06 -6.98
CA SER A 94 -0.53 14.62 -5.59
C SER A 94 -1.39 15.50 -4.68
N ILE A 95 -1.89 14.93 -3.59
CA ILE A 95 -2.52 15.64 -2.48
C ILE A 95 -1.51 15.66 -1.32
N THR A 96 -1.08 16.84 -0.89
CA THR A 96 -0.22 17.04 0.27
C THR A 96 -0.89 17.99 1.25
N ILE A 97 -1.17 17.49 2.46
CA ILE A 97 -1.85 18.26 3.49
C ILE A 97 -0.94 18.39 4.71
N ALA A 98 -1.00 19.54 5.36
CA ALA A 98 -0.29 19.78 6.61
C ALA A 98 -0.70 18.80 7.73
N SER A 99 0.16 18.68 8.73
CA SER A 99 -0.06 17.87 9.92
C SER A 99 -1.21 18.40 10.79
N ASN A 100 -1.86 17.51 11.52
CA ASN A 100 -2.90 17.76 12.53
C ASN A 100 -4.22 18.35 12.00
N VAL A 101 -4.51 18.14 10.71
CA VAL A 101 -5.70 18.69 10.03
C VAL A 101 -6.80 17.62 9.91
N LYS A 102 -8.07 18.04 9.89
CA LYS A 102 -9.20 17.20 9.43
C LYS A 102 -9.30 17.22 7.91
N ILE A 103 -9.26 16.07 7.24
CA ILE A 103 -9.37 15.97 5.78
C ILE A 103 -10.78 15.52 5.40
N LEU A 104 -11.48 16.34 4.62
CA LEU A 104 -12.83 16.05 4.13
C LEU A 104 -12.82 16.10 2.60
N ALA A 105 -13.07 14.97 1.93
CA ALA A 105 -13.15 14.92 0.47
C ALA A 105 -14.39 14.12 0.03
N PRO A 106 -15.60 14.69 0.17
CA PRO A 106 -16.85 13.94 -0.01
C PRO A 106 -17.03 13.40 -1.43
N ASN A 107 -16.45 14.07 -2.43
CA ASN A 107 -16.62 13.72 -3.85
C ASN A 107 -15.38 13.09 -4.49
N LEU A 108 -14.26 13.03 -3.77
CA LEU A 108 -12.98 12.60 -4.34
C LEU A 108 -13.00 11.10 -4.62
N ARG A 109 -12.89 10.73 -5.90
CA ARG A 109 -12.90 9.35 -6.40
C ARG A 109 -11.51 8.82 -6.72
N ALA A 110 -10.60 9.68 -7.17
CA ALA A 110 -9.26 9.27 -7.56
C ALA A 110 -8.20 10.34 -7.28
N VAL A 111 -7.01 9.87 -6.93
CA VAL A 111 -5.77 10.66 -6.90
C VAL A 111 -4.79 10.02 -7.88
N GLY A 112 -4.29 10.78 -8.86
CA GLY A 112 -3.41 10.27 -9.91
C GLY A 112 -2.02 9.93 -9.40
N ARG A 113 -1.57 10.58 -8.32
CA ARG A 113 -0.26 10.33 -7.70
C ARG A 113 -0.42 10.02 -6.21
N HIS A 114 0.26 10.77 -5.35
CA HIS A 114 0.36 10.46 -3.92
C HIS A 114 -0.71 11.19 -3.12
N LEU A 115 -1.30 10.54 -2.12
CA LEU A 115 -2.07 11.19 -1.06
C LEU A 115 -1.29 11.10 0.24
N ARG A 116 -0.89 12.26 0.77
CA ARG A 116 0.01 12.34 1.93
C ARG A 116 -0.43 13.33 2.98
N SER A 117 -0.36 12.87 4.22
CA SER A 117 -0.29 13.70 5.42
C SER A 117 0.56 13.00 6.49
N ARG A 118 1.25 13.79 7.32
CA ARG A 118 2.12 13.27 8.39
C ARG A 118 1.36 12.85 9.65
N THR A 119 0.32 13.61 9.99
CA THR A 119 -0.59 13.35 11.11
C THR A 119 -1.92 14.00 10.76
N THR A 120 -3.05 13.36 11.09
CA THR A 120 -4.38 13.96 10.88
C THR A 120 -5.28 13.58 12.03
N GLN A 121 -6.19 14.48 12.40
CA GLN A 121 -7.22 14.14 13.38
C GLN A 121 -8.19 13.10 12.79
N MET A 122 -8.70 13.37 11.59
CA MET A 122 -9.67 12.53 10.90
C MET A 122 -9.48 12.67 9.40
N VAL A 123 -9.64 11.57 8.66
CA VAL A 123 -9.65 11.55 7.21
C VAL A 123 -10.92 10.87 6.71
N ASN A 124 -11.76 11.61 5.99
CA ASN A 124 -13.01 11.10 5.44
C ASN A 124 -13.01 11.23 3.90
N LEU A 125 -12.89 10.09 3.23
CA LEU A 125 -12.74 9.93 1.78
C LEU A 125 -13.78 8.90 1.29
N PRO A 126 -15.09 9.16 1.44
CA PRO A 126 -16.13 8.14 1.31
C PRO A 126 -16.26 7.59 -0.13
N GLN A 127 -15.82 8.36 -1.12
CA GLN A 127 -15.91 8.01 -2.54
C GLN A 127 -14.58 7.58 -3.15
N LEU A 128 -13.46 7.64 -2.41
CA LEU A 128 -12.14 7.38 -2.96
C LEU A 128 -12.02 5.91 -3.32
N ARG A 129 -11.69 5.63 -4.58
CA ARG A 129 -11.53 4.27 -5.13
C ARG A 129 -10.09 3.95 -5.47
N LYS A 130 -9.32 4.93 -5.96
CA LYS A 130 -7.97 4.70 -6.48
C LYS A 130 -6.98 5.79 -6.07
N VAL A 131 -5.75 5.36 -5.78
CA VAL A 131 -4.57 6.22 -5.63
C VAL A 131 -3.47 5.67 -6.54
N GLY A 132 -3.03 6.47 -7.51
CA GLY A 132 -2.05 6.06 -8.53
C GLY A 132 -0.60 6.06 -8.04
N GLY A 133 -0.34 6.55 -6.83
CA GLY A 133 0.95 6.48 -6.15
C GLY A 133 0.80 6.01 -4.72
N ASP A 134 1.57 6.63 -3.83
CA ASP A 134 1.57 6.29 -2.40
C ASP A 134 0.36 6.88 -1.66
N PHE A 135 -0.21 6.09 -0.76
CA PHE A 135 -1.21 6.50 0.22
C PHE A 135 -0.59 6.46 1.63
N HIS A 136 -0.11 7.61 2.10
CA HIS A 136 0.55 7.73 3.40
C HIS A 136 -0.21 8.68 4.30
N LEU A 137 -0.93 8.10 5.27
CA LEU A 137 -1.66 8.80 6.32
C LEU A 137 -1.20 8.25 7.67
N ARG A 138 0.09 8.47 7.96
CA ARG A 138 0.70 7.97 9.19
C ARG A 138 0.13 8.72 10.40
N ALA A 139 -0.06 8.01 11.50
CA ALA A 139 -0.53 8.59 12.77
C ALA A 139 -1.83 9.40 12.64
N SER A 140 -2.71 8.96 11.74
CA SER A 140 -4.10 9.42 11.68
C SER A 140 -4.90 8.73 12.78
N ARG A 141 -5.70 9.48 13.55
CA ARG A 141 -6.57 8.88 14.59
C ARG A 141 -7.78 8.17 14.03
N GLU A 142 -8.22 8.55 12.83
CA GLU A 142 -9.31 7.91 12.12
C GLU A 142 -9.15 8.07 10.61
N ILE A 143 -9.33 6.98 9.85
CA ILE A 143 -9.39 6.98 8.39
C ILE A 143 -10.64 6.25 7.93
N ARG A 144 -11.51 6.93 7.18
CA ARG A 144 -12.66 6.35 6.49
C ARG A 144 -12.47 6.45 4.99
N ALA A 145 -12.16 5.33 4.36
CA ALA A 145 -12.09 5.19 2.90
C ALA A 145 -12.70 3.85 2.46
N PRO A 146 -14.00 3.60 2.72
CA PRO A 146 -14.63 2.29 2.57
C PRO A 146 -14.68 1.78 1.13
N ARG A 147 -14.53 2.67 0.14
CA ARG A 147 -14.56 2.35 -1.29
C ARG A 147 -13.16 2.24 -1.91
N LEU A 148 -12.09 2.39 -1.13
CA LEU A 148 -10.73 2.37 -1.65
C LEU A 148 -10.37 0.95 -2.09
N GLN A 149 -10.18 0.77 -3.40
CA GLN A 149 -9.97 -0.53 -4.04
C GLN A 149 -8.52 -0.76 -4.39
N ARG A 150 -7.79 0.27 -4.83
CA ARG A 150 -6.47 0.09 -5.40
C ARG A 150 -5.51 1.22 -5.07
N ILE A 151 -4.29 0.85 -4.72
CA ILE A 151 -3.15 1.74 -4.53
C ILE A 151 -2.02 1.21 -5.42
N ASP A 152 -1.60 1.99 -6.41
CA ASP A 152 -0.53 1.56 -7.33
C ASP A 152 0.87 1.65 -6.68
N GLY A 153 1.04 2.47 -5.63
CA GLY A 153 2.29 2.63 -4.88
C GLY A 153 2.30 1.96 -3.50
N ASN A 154 2.91 2.64 -2.53
CA ASN A 154 2.98 2.18 -1.14
C ASN A 154 1.78 2.66 -0.32
N MET A 155 1.25 1.80 0.54
CA MET A 155 0.25 2.11 1.55
C MET A 155 0.88 2.07 2.95
N GLY A 156 0.71 3.15 3.71
CA GLY A 156 1.20 3.24 5.08
C GLY A 156 0.12 3.80 6.00
N ILE A 157 -0.38 2.97 6.91
CA ILE A 157 -1.52 3.28 7.79
C ILE A 157 -1.29 2.81 9.24
N THR A 158 -2.14 3.30 10.14
CA THR A 158 -2.23 2.86 11.53
C THR A 158 -3.62 2.31 11.83
N GLY A 159 -3.79 1.02 12.08
CA GLY A 159 -4.96 0.52 12.82
C GLY A 159 -6.36 0.52 12.18
N PHE A 160 -6.56 0.69 10.87
CA PHE A 160 -7.92 0.78 10.25
C PHE A 160 -8.23 -0.30 9.21
N ASP A 161 -9.52 -0.63 9.09
CA ASP A 161 -10.06 -1.57 8.10
C ASP A 161 -10.28 -0.93 6.73
N PHE A 162 -10.03 -1.71 5.68
CA PHE A 162 -10.25 -1.30 4.29
C PHE A 162 -11.08 -2.39 3.57
N PRO A 163 -12.41 -2.36 3.71
CA PRO A 163 -13.27 -3.48 3.29
C PRO A 163 -13.26 -3.73 1.77
N ALA A 164 -12.98 -2.71 0.97
CA ALA A 164 -12.96 -2.80 -0.50
C ALA A 164 -11.56 -2.93 -1.10
N LEU A 165 -10.48 -2.87 -0.29
CA LEU A 165 -9.10 -2.85 -0.81
C LEU A 165 -8.76 -4.19 -1.44
N GLN A 166 -8.35 -4.17 -2.71
CA GLN A 166 -8.05 -5.34 -3.52
C GLN A 166 -6.55 -5.46 -3.83
N GLU A 167 -5.86 -4.35 -4.07
CA GLU A 167 -4.49 -4.36 -4.57
C GLU A 167 -3.65 -3.23 -3.97
N VAL A 168 -2.41 -3.57 -3.58
CA VAL A 168 -1.34 -2.62 -3.27
C VAL A 168 -0.13 -2.93 -4.13
N GLY A 169 0.29 -1.99 -4.98
CA GLY A 169 1.32 -2.25 -6.00
C GLY A 169 2.72 -2.49 -5.43
N CYS A 170 3.12 -1.76 -4.37
CA CYS A 170 4.49 -1.85 -3.85
C CYS A 170 4.55 -2.40 -2.42
N ARG A 171 4.29 -1.58 -1.40
CA ARG A 171 4.37 -2.01 0.01
C ARG A 171 3.09 -1.69 0.75
N LEU A 172 2.56 -2.66 1.49
CA LEU A 172 1.52 -2.44 2.48
C LEU A 172 2.14 -2.48 3.88
N SER A 173 2.19 -1.34 4.57
CA SER A 173 2.71 -1.24 5.94
C SER A 173 1.60 -0.82 6.90
N ILE A 174 1.30 -1.69 7.84
CA ILE A 174 0.27 -1.51 8.86
C ILE A 174 0.95 -1.58 10.23
N ARG A 175 0.70 -0.57 11.06
CA ARG A 175 1.25 -0.50 12.42
C ARG A 175 0.15 -0.26 13.43
N TRP A 176 0.32 -0.79 14.64
CA TRP A 176 -0.50 -0.42 15.81
C TRP A 176 -2.01 -0.58 15.57
N GLY A 177 -2.47 -1.81 15.43
CA GLY A 177 -3.90 -2.12 15.28
C GLY A 177 -4.31 -3.31 16.13
N CYS A 178 -5.45 -3.25 16.82
CA CYS A 178 -5.88 -4.45 17.55
C CYS A 178 -6.22 -5.56 16.57
N ARG A 179 -7.10 -5.31 15.58
CA ARG A 179 -7.44 -6.27 14.53
C ARG A 179 -7.59 -5.53 13.21
N ILE A 180 -7.12 -6.12 12.12
CA ILE A 180 -7.19 -5.51 10.79
C ILE A 180 -7.86 -6.48 9.82
N LYS A 181 -8.87 -5.97 9.11
CA LYS A 181 -9.60 -6.71 8.06
C LYS A 181 -9.41 -6.04 6.72
N ALA A 182 -8.90 -6.81 5.76
CA ALA A 182 -8.90 -6.45 4.35
C ALA A 182 -9.48 -7.62 3.53
N PRO A 183 -10.80 -7.86 3.63
CA PRO A 183 -11.45 -9.08 3.13
C PRO A 183 -11.38 -9.24 1.61
N GLN A 184 -11.10 -8.16 0.88
CA GLN A 184 -11.02 -8.17 -0.58
C GLN A 184 -9.58 -8.12 -1.10
N LEU A 185 -8.57 -8.05 -0.22
CA LEU A 185 -7.17 -7.87 -0.61
C LEU A 185 -6.68 -9.15 -1.29
N ARG A 186 -6.31 -9.05 -2.57
CA ARG A 186 -5.89 -10.20 -3.40
C ARG A 186 -4.38 -10.25 -3.61
N SER A 187 -3.72 -9.09 -3.68
CA SER A 187 -2.28 -9.03 -3.90
C SER A 187 -1.60 -7.81 -3.27
N VAL A 188 -0.34 -8.03 -2.90
CA VAL A 188 0.62 -6.97 -2.58
C VAL A 188 1.84 -7.20 -3.46
N GLY A 189 2.16 -6.27 -4.37
CA GLY A 189 3.20 -6.49 -5.37
C GLY A 189 4.63 -6.52 -4.83
N GLY A 190 4.86 -6.02 -3.62
CA GLY A 190 6.14 -6.09 -2.91
C GLY A 190 5.93 -6.51 -1.45
N THR A 191 6.42 -5.72 -0.49
CA THR A 191 6.43 -6.11 0.93
C THR A 191 5.06 -5.92 1.60
N LEU A 192 4.58 -6.95 2.31
CA LEU A 192 3.50 -6.85 3.28
C LEU A 192 4.12 -6.81 4.69
N HIS A 193 3.96 -5.70 5.42
CA HIS A 193 4.51 -5.54 6.76
C HIS A 193 3.40 -5.16 7.76
N ALA A 194 3.05 -6.11 8.63
CA ALA A 194 2.20 -5.90 9.80
C ALA A 194 3.05 -5.87 11.07
N CYS A 195 2.91 -4.84 11.89
CA CYS A 195 3.65 -4.68 13.15
C CYS A 195 2.71 -4.22 14.26
N ALA A 196 2.74 -4.89 15.41
CA ALA A 196 1.81 -4.65 16.52
C ALA A 196 0.35 -4.77 16.08
N VAL A 197 0.02 -5.90 15.42
CA VAL A 197 -1.34 -6.22 14.97
C VAL A 197 -1.80 -7.55 15.55
N SER A 198 -2.68 -7.58 16.56
CA SER A 198 -2.98 -8.86 17.25
C SER A 198 -3.57 -9.93 16.31
N SER A 199 -4.38 -9.53 15.33
CA SER A 199 -4.89 -10.42 14.29
C SER A 199 -5.03 -9.70 12.95
N PHE A 200 -4.59 -10.38 11.90
CA PHE A 200 -4.67 -9.88 10.52
C PHE A 200 -5.41 -10.86 9.62
N ASP A 201 -6.61 -10.45 9.18
CA ASP A 201 -7.55 -11.25 8.39
C ASP A 201 -7.59 -10.77 6.93
N ILE A 202 -7.03 -11.60 6.04
CA ILE A 202 -6.80 -11.33 4.61
C ILE A 202 -7.20 -12.56 3.78
N PRO A 203 -8.49 -12.96 3.83
CA PRO A 203 -8.97 -14.24 3.32
C PRO A 203 -8.82 -14.42 1.82
N GLN A 204 -8.74 -13.33 1.06
CA GLN A 204 -8.62 -13.34 -0.40
C GLN A 204 -7.17 -13.15 -0.89
N LEU A 205 -6.20 -12.98 0.01
CA LEU A 205 -4.82 -12.71 -0.39
C LEU A 205 -4.23 -13.96 -1.02
N LYS A 206 -3.75 -13.83 -2.26
CA LYS A 206 -3.11 -14.92 -3.01
C LYS A 206 -1.60 -14.76 -3.13
N VAL A 207 -1.11 -13.53 -3.26
CA VAL A 207 0.29 -13.26 -3.58
C VAL A 207 0.83 -12.07 -2.79
N VAL A 208 2.03 -12.27 -2.24
CA VAL A 208 2.93 -11.19 -1.79
C VAL A 208 4.18 -11.26 -2.68
N GLY A 209 4.47 -10.21 -3.44
CA GLY A 209 5.57 -10.23 -4.41
C GLY A 209 6.96 -10.10 -3.77
N GLY A 210 7.05 -9.50 -2.58
CA GLY A 210 8.27 -9.41 -1.77
C GLY A 210 8.11 -10.14 -0.44
N ASP A 211 8.64 -9.57 0.63
CA ASP A 211 8.57 -10.17 1.97
C ASP A 211 7.18 -10.05 2.61
N PHE A 212 6.78 -11.05 3.37
CA PHE A 212 5.70 -10.95 4.34
C PHE A 212 6.30 -10.92 5.75
N ILE A 213 6.26 -9.74 6.36
CA ILE A 213 6.79 -9.47 7.70
C ILE A 213 5.64 -9.26 8.68
N ALA A 214 5.51 -10.17 9.63
CA ALA A 214 4.67 -10.07 10.80
C ALA A 214 5.56 -9.88 12.03
N ALA A 215 5.73 -8.63 12.44
CA ALA A 215 6.60 -8.23 13.54
C ALA A 215 5.78 -7.93 14.80
N SER A 216 6.45 -8.03 15.96
CA SER A 216 6.05 -7.55 17.29
C SER A 216 4.56 -7.68 17.62
N LEU A 217 4.16 -8.65 18.46
CA LEU A 217 2.77 -8.84 18.91
C LEU A 217 1.76 -9.17 17.79
N THR A 218 2.23 -9.60 16.62
CA THR A 218 1.34 -10.10 15.56
C THR A 218 1.07 -11.59 15.77
N LEU A 219 0.01 -11.91 16.53
CA LEU A 219 -0.25 -13.26 17.03
C LEU A 219 -0.91 -14.17 15.99
N VAL A 220 -1.82 -13.63 15.17
CA VAL A 220 -2.61 -14.42 14.21
C VAL A 220 -2.57 -13.83 12.80
N ILE A 221 -2.23 -14.66 11.83
CA ILE A 221 -2.34 -14.37 10.39
C ILE A 221 -3.33 -15.36 9.77
N ALA A 222 -4.42 -14.86 9.20
CA ALA A 222 -5.39 -15.64 8.46
C ALA A 222 -5.36 -15.29 6.96
N ALA A 223 -4.70 -16.14 6.17
CA ALA A 223 -4.53 -15.98 4.73
C ALA A 223 -4.78 -17.33 3.99
N PRO A 224 -6.00 -17.90 4.08
CA PRO A 224 -6.34 -19.23 3.57
C PRO A 224 -6.05 -19.44 2.08
N LEU A 225 -6.07 -18.38 1.28
CA LEU A 225 -5.83 -18.44 -0.16
C LEU A 225 -4.41 -18.03 -0.57
N LEU A 226 -3.52 -17.76 0.39
CA LEU A 226 -2.15 -17.34 0.08
C LEU A 226 -1.39 -18.49 -0.57
N GLU A 227 -0.91 -18.28 -1.79
CA GLU A 227 -0.25 -19.29 -2.61
C GLU A 227 1.26 -19.05 -2.73
N ARG A 228 1.69 -17.78 -2.77
CA ARG A 228 3.09 -17.41 -3.01
C ARG A 228 3.55 -16.18 -2.25
N ILE A 229 4.77 -16.27 -1.71
CA ILE A 229 5.56 -15.14 -1.21
C ILE A 229 6.85 -15.07 -2.05
N GLY A 230 7.11 -13.96 -2.73
CA GLY A 230 8.29 -13.83 -3.58
C GLY A 230 9.59 -13.61 -2.80
N GLY A 231 9.50 -12.96 -1.63
CA GLY A 231 10.60 -12.81 -0.67
C GLY A 231 10.51 -13.81 0.48
N SER A 232 10.84 -13.35 1.69
CA SER A 232 10.84 -14.16 2.92
C SER A 232 9.52 -14.05 3.69
N LEU A 233 9.17 -15.11 4.44
CA LEU A 233 8.12 -15.07 5.46
C LEU A 233 8.78 -14.90 6.83
N GLN A 234 8.66 -13.71 7.42
CA GLN A 234 9.20 -13.39 8.75
C GLN A 234 8.04 -13.24 9.73
N ALA A 235 7.75 -14.30 10.48
CA ALA A 235 6.67 -14.35 11.46
C ALA A 235 7.21 -14.92 12.78
N HIS A 236 8.31 -14.33 13.26
CA HIS A 236 9.09 -14.84 14.40
C HIS A 236 8.25 -14.99 15.66
N TRP A 237 7.27 -14.10 15.89
CA TRP A 237 6.45 -14.03 17.10
C TRP A 237 4.97 -14.33 16.84
N THR A 238 4.66 -14.90 15.68
CA THR A 238 3.29 -15.25 15.32
C THR A 238 3.00 -16.66 15.79
N GLU A 239 1.94 -16.81 16.59
CA GLU A 239 1.52 -18.08 17.17
C GLU A 239 0.70 -18.90 16.15
N VAL A 240 -0.15 -18.23 15.37
CA VAL A 240 -1.06 -18.90 14.44
C VAL A 240 -0.91 -18.32 13.03
N ILE A 241 -0.55 -19.19 12.08
CA ILE A 241 -0.47 -18.88 10.66
C ILE A 241 -1.38 -19.84 9.89
N LEU A 242 -2.49 -19.31 9.37
CA LEU A 242 -3.44 -20.06 8.55
C LEU A 242 -3.22 -19.75 7.07
N ALA A 243 -2.27 -20.44 6.46
CA ALA A 243 -1.97 -20.36 5.02
C ALA A 243 -1.83 -21.76 4.38
N PRO A 244 -2.89 -22.60 4.43
CA PRO A 244 -2.86 -23.98 3.94
C PRO A 244 -2.56 -24.10 2.44
N ARG A 245 -2.81 -23.05 1.65
CA ARG A 245 -2.55 -23.03 0.20
C ARG A 245 -1.18 -22.51 -0.17
N LEU A 246 -0.32 -22.17 0.79
CA LEU A 246 1.01 -21.65 0.49
C LEU A 246 1.83 -22.76 -0.17
N ARG A 247 2.38 -22.48 -1.35
CA ARG A 247 3.15 -23.44 -2.14
C ARG A 247 4.62 -23.06 -2.27
N SER A 248 4.93 -21.76 -2.29
CA SER A 248 6.29 -21.29 -2.51
C SER A 248 6.63 -20.02 -1.73
N VAL A 249 7.83 -20.01 -1.15
CA VAL A 249 8.47 -18.83 -0.57
C VAL A 249 9.85 -18.69 -1.22
N GLY A 250 10.11 -17.55 -1.87
CA GLY A 250 11.38 -17.36 -2.60
C GLY A 250 12.58 -17.17 -1.69
N GLY A 251 12.39 -16.59 -0.51
CA GLY A 251 13.41 -16.42 0.53
C GLY A 251 13.30 -17.46 1.65
N SER A 252 13.67 -17.03 2.86
CA SER A 252 13.61 -17.86 4.06
C SER A 252 12.23 -17.82 4.73
N ILE A 253 11.90 -18.86 5.49
CA ILE A 253 10.71 -18.91 6.35
C ILE A 253 11.17 -18.92 7.81
N HIS A 254 10.70 -17.98 8.61
CA HIS A 254 10.93 -17.93 10.06
C HIS A 254 9.59 -17.92 10.79
N THR A 255 9.28 -19.06 11.41
CA THR A 255 7.98 -19.30 12.08
C THR A 255 8.18 -20.04 13.41
N ALA A 256 9.19 -19.60 14.17
CA ALA A 256 9.68 -20.27 15.37
C ALA A 256 8.64 -20.41 16.50
N HIS A 257 7.56 -19.63 16.48
CA HIS A 257 6.47 -19.67 17.48
C HIS A 257 5.15 -20.23 16.93
N ALA A 258 5.10 -20.60 15.64
CA ALA A 258 3.92 -21.21 15.03
C ALA A 258 4.07 -22.73 15.01
N ASP A 259 3.72 -23.39 16.11
CA ASP A 259 3.84 -24.84 16.32
C ASP A 259 3.04 -25.68 15.31
N ARG A 260 1.96 -25.13 14.77
CA ARG A 260 1.10 -25.79 13.77
C ARG A 260 1.38 -25.35 12.33
N PHE A 261 2.37 -24.51 12.10
CA PHE A 261 2.75 -24.07 10.76
C PHE A 261 3.96 -24.84 10.25
N TYR A 262 3.69 -25.97 9.60
CA TYR A 262 4.66 -26.69 8.80
C TYR A 262 3.95 -27.46 7.69
N ASN A 263 4.59 -27.51 6.53
CA ASN A 263 4.15 -28.29 5.39
C ASN A 263 5.37 -28.61 4.51
N GLY A 264 5.82 -29.86 4.54
CA GLY A 264 6.99 -30.31 3.78
C GLY A 264 6.85 -30.19 2.26
N ARG A 265 5.67 -29.85 1.75
CA ARG A 265 5.40 -29.63 0.31
C ARG A 265 5.65 -28.19 -0.15
N ILE A 266 5.96 -27.26 0.76
CA ILE A 266 6.26 -25.87 0.40
C ILE A 266 7.68 -25.78 -0.16
N THR A 267 7.83 -25.22 -1.35
CA THR A 267 9.16 -24.88 -1.90
C THR A 267 9.69 -23.63 -1.19
N VAL A 268 10.87 -23.74 -0.58
CA VAL A 268 11.55 -22.63 0.10
C VAL A 268 12.88 -22.38 -0.60
N GLY A 269 13.09 -21.18 -1.13
CA GLY A 269 14.35 -20.82 -1.81
C GLY A 269 15.50 -20.55 -0.85
N GLY A 270 15.21 -20.14 0.39
CA GLY A 270 16.16 -19.99 1.49
C GLY A 270 16.05 -21.08 2.55
N GLY A 271 16.35 -20.72 3.80
CA GLY A 271 16.23 -21.62 4.96
C GLY A 271 14.82 -21.61 5.54
N TRP A 272 14.37 -22.74 6.10
CA TRP A 272 13.17 -22.78 6.95
C TRP A 272 13.58 -23.00 8.40
N HIS A 273 13.25 -22.04 9.25
CA HIS A 273 13.36 -22.09 10.70
C HIS A 273 11.96 -22.22 11.33
N PRO A 274 11.36 -23.44 11.33
CA PRO A 274 10.06 -23.69 11.93
C PRO A 274 10.17 -23.75 13.46
N HIS A 275 9.02 -23.74 14.13
CA HIS A 275 8.94 -24.14 15.54
C HIS A 275 9.49 -25.58 15.71
N PRO A 276 10.25 -25.90 16.77
CA PRO A 276 10.93 -27.20 16.92
C PRO A 276 10.03 -28.43 16.78
N MET A 277 8.76 -28.33 17.20
CA MET A 277 7.79 -29.43 17.10
C MET A 277 7.01 -29.47 15.78
N ALA A 278 7.01 -28.39 14.99
CA ALA A 278 6.06 -28.25 13.88
C ALA A 278 6.25 -29.32 12.80
N LYS A 279 7.51 -29.65 12.49
CA LYS A 279 7.84 -30.72 11.55
C LYS A 279 7.29 -32.08 12.02
N ARG A 280 7.56 -32.46 13.28
CA ARG A 280 7.09 -33.72 13.87
C ARG A 280 5.57 -33.81 13.89
N LEU A 281 4.89 -32.74 14.30
CA LEU A 281 3.42 -32.68 14.31
C LEU A 281 2.83 -32.86 12.91
N TRP A 282 3.46 -32.28 11.89
CA TRP A 282 3.03 -32.47 10.51
C TRP A 282 3.23 -33.92 10.03
N GLU A 283 4.37 -34.54 10.31
CA GLU A 283 4.64 -35.94 9.95
C GLU A 283 3.65 -36.93 10.59
N ILE A 284 3.31 -36.71 11.87
CA ILE A 284 2.28 -37.49 12.58
C ILE A 284 0.92 -37.33 11.87
N ASN A 285 0.54 -36.09 11.54
CA ASN A 285 -0.72 -35.81 10.86
C ASN A 285 -0.80 -36.42 9.45
N GLU A 286 0.29 -36.42 8.70
CA GLU A 286 0.32 -37.07 7.37
C GLU A 286 0.24 -38.60 7.49
N THR A 287 0.93 -39.19 8.48
CA THR A 287 0.83 -40.64 8.75
C THR A 287 -0.60 -41.04 9.12
N ALA A 288 -1.24 -40.29 10.01
CA ALA A 288 -2.63 -40.53 10.42
C ALA A 288 -3.62 -40.43 9.25
N LYS A 289 -3.41 -39.46 8.34
CA LYS A 289 -4.24 -39.36 7.12
C LYS A 289 -4.08 -40.58 6.21
N MET A 290 -2.87 -41.09 6.04
CA MET A 290 -2.64 -42.28 5.21
C MET A 290 -3.29 -43.53 5.81
N ALA A 291 -3.23 -43.70 7.13
CA ALA A 291 -3.87 -44.82 7.82
C ALA A 291 -5.41 -44.80 7.72
N LEU A 292 -6.03 -43.61 7.64
CA LEU A 292 -7.47 -43.45 7.44
C LEU A 292 -7.92 -43.67 5.99
N TYR A 293 -7.00 -43.65 5.02
CA TYR A 293 -7.28 -43.82 3.60
C TYR A 293 -6.97 -45.24 3.10
N ASP A 294 -6.71 -46.19 4.00
CA ASP A 294 -6.50 -47.59 3.62
C ASP A 294 -7.80 -48.17 2.99
N PRO A 295 -7.83 -48.50 1.70
CA PRO A 295 -9.00 -49.06 1.04
C PRO A 295 -9.31 -50.51 1.45
N GLY A 296 -8.49 -51.11 2.34
CA GLY A 296 -8.53 -52.54 2.67
C GLY A 296 -9.38 -52.94 3.88
N ILE A 297 -10.17 -52.04 4.49
CA ILE A 297 -11.11 -52.43 5.55
C ILE A 297 -12.49 -52.65 4.93
N GLU A 298 -12.71 -53.84 4.36
CA GLU A 298 -14.05 -54.40 4.26
C GLU A 298 -14.51 -54.76 5.70
N LEU A 299 -15.62 -54.14 6.12
CA LEU A 299 -16.33 -54.46 7.38
C LEU A 299 -17.09 -55.80 7.26
#